data_AF-A0AAD4V0E2-F1
#
_entry.id   AF-A0AAD4V0E2-F1
#
_cell.length_a   1.000
_cell.length_b   1.000
_cell.length_c   1.000
_cell.angle_alpha   90.00
_cell.angle_beta   90.00
_cell.angle_gamma   90.00
#
_symmetry.space_group_name_H-M   'P 1'
#
loop_
_entity.id
_entity.type
_entity.pdbx_description
1 polymer ?
#
loop_
_entity_poly.entity_id
_entity_poly.type
_entity_poly.pdbx_seq_one_letter_code
_entity_poly.pdbx_strand_id
1 'polypeptide(L)'
;MENRNRNRSEPVRFGFFSIFDFFGQHGFFRFFPDWFGSVLRFCGSNAHPYLLLSLLATILSPLRWAFSKFVESHVNKKLGLAKYGMVPKHSFLQEISSCMIATVPEKFFDRVQEGSIILKESPSSTFSFCQEGILVEGESSPVKTDLVIMATGFKGEKKLKDVFVSPTLQDQIVGSPETILPLYRECIHGRIPQLAVIGFSESISNLFTSEMRCRWLSELFAGTFKLPSIKEMEKDLCKDMGWNHKRKKGVFAELFEPYGRMDYVTS
;
A
#
# COMPACT_ATOMS: atom_id res chain seq x y z
N MET A 1 42.86 -15.97 25.01
CA MET A 1 41.42 -16.03 25.34
C MET A 1 40.90 -14.62 25.16
N GLU A 2 39.91 -14.31 24.33
CA GLU A 2 38.85 -15.12 23.71
C GLU A 2 38.55 -14.62 22.28
N ASN A 3 38.61 -15.49 21.28
CA ASN A 3 38.37 -15.13 19.87
C ASN A 3 36.86 -15.17 19.57
N ARG A 4 36.18 -14.02 19.54
CA ARG A 4 34.80 -13.95 19.04
C ARG A 4 34.76 -13.94 17.52
N ASN A 5 34.65 -15.14 16.93
CA ASN A 5 34.23 -15.31 15.55
C ASN A 5 32.83 -14.71 15.35
N ARG A 6 32.77 -13.46 14.88
CA ARG A 6 31.56 -12.90 14.28
C ARG A 6 31.38 -13.58 12.92
N ASN A 7 30.66 -14.70 12.91
CA ASN A 7 30.13 -15.29 11.68
C ASN A 7 29.29 -14.22 10.99
N ARG A 8 29.86 -13.65 9.93
CA ARG A 8 29.20 -12.66 9.10
C ARG A 8 28.21 -13.45 8.24
N SER A 9 26.96 -13.54 8.69
CA SER A 9 25.89 -14.14 7.89
C SER A 9 25.86 -13.44 6.53
N GLU A 10 26.07 -14.19 5.45
CA GLU A 10 25.95 -13.62 4.11
C GLU A 10 24.55 -13.02 3.94
N PRO A 11 24.41 -11.89 3.23
CA PRO A 11 23.10 -11.35 2.93
C PRO A 11 22.32 -12.39 2.14
N VAL A 12 21.19 -12.84 2.69
CA VAL A 12 20.25 -13.71 1.97
C VAL A 12 19.87 -12.99 0.69
N ARG A 13 20.35 -13.51 -0.45
CA ARG A 13 20.00 -12.98 -1.76
C ARG A 13 18.52 -13.30 -2.00
N PHE A 14 17.67 -12.32 -1.72
CA PHE A 14 16.37 -12.23 -2.38
C PHE A 14 16.66 -12.01 -3.86
N GLY A 15 16.68 -13.10 -4.64
CA GLY A 15 16.68 -12.96 -6.08
C GLY A 15 15.38 -12.31 -6.49
N PHE A 16 15.52 -11.15 -7.10
CA PHE A 16 14.49 -10.56 -7.92
C PHE A 16 14.35 -11.46 -9.15
N PHE A 17 13.55 -12.53 -9.06
CA PHE A 17 12.92 -13.13 -10.24
C PHE A 17 11.47 -12.66 -10.33
N SER A 18 11.34 -11.34 -10.24
CA SER A 18 10.06 -10.64 -10.31
C SER A 18 9.77 -10.27 -11.76
N ILE A 19 8.54 -9.82 -11.99
CA ILE A 19 8.04 -9.26 -13.24
C ILE A 19 8.97 -8.15 -13.81
N PHE A 20 9.79 -7.57 -12.94
CA PHE A 20 10.90 -6.67 -13.20
C PHE A 20 11.94 -7.18 -14.20
N ASP A 21 12.25 -8.48 -14.30
CA ASP A 21 13.22 -8.96 -15.30
C ASP A 21 12.70 -8.80 -16.73
N PHE A 22 11.40 -9.06 -16.92
CA PHE A 22 10.69 -8.85 -18.17
C PHE A 22 10.61 -7.36 -18.54
N PHE A 23 10.48 -6.46 -17.56
CA PHE A 23 10.48 -5.01 -17.77
C PHE A 23 11.88 -4.38 -17.86
N GLY A 24 12.89 -5.00 -17.24
CA GLY A 24 14.26 -4.52 -17.12
C GLY A 24 15.07 -4.75 -18.39
N GLN A 25 14.86 -5.89 -19.08
CA GLN A 25 15.51 -6.16 -20.37
C GLN A 25 15.09 -5.19 -21.49
N HIS A 26 13.97 -4.48 -21.35
CA HIS A 26 13.41 -3.59 -22.38
C HIS A 26 13.33 -2.11 -22.00
N GLY A 27 13.96 -1.69 -20.88
CA GLY A 27 13.98 -0.28 -20.46
C GLY A 27 12.62 0.33 -20.08
N PHE A 28 11.57 -0.48 -20.09
CA PHE A 28 10.17 -0.09 -19.87
C PHE A 28 9.93 0.44 -18.46
N PHE A 29 10.80 0.05 -17.52
CA PHE A 29 10.77 0.46 -16.12
C PHE A 29 10.86 1.98 -15.89
N ARG A 30 11.43 2.73 -16.84
CA ARG A 30 11.61 4.19 -16.73
C ARG A 30 10.45 5.00 -17.31
N PHE A 31 9.50 4.34 -17.97
CA PHE A 31 8.31 4.98 -18.53
C PHE A 31 7.03 4.50 -17.86
N PHE A 32 6.90 3.21 -17.54
CA PHE A 32 5.61 2.68 -17.11
C PHE A 32 5.15 3.18 -15.73
N PRO A 33 5.94 3.19 -14.65
CA PRO A 33 5.49 3.70 -13.35
C PRO A 33 5.12 5.19 -13.38
N ASP A 34 5.90 6.01 -14.10
CA ASP A 34 5.67 7.46 -14.19
C ASP A 34 4.50 7.80 -15.12
N TRP A 35 4.33 7.07 -16.24
CA TRP A 35 3.18 7.23 -17.14
C TRP A 35 1.89 6.71 -16.51
N PHE A 36 1.92 5.52 -15.91
CA PHE A 36 0.76 4.89 -15.27
C PHE A 36 0.37 5.62 -13.98
N GLY A 37 1.35 6.09 -13.20
CA GLY A 37 1.16 6.93 -12.01
C GLY A 37 0.70 8.36 -12.34
N SER A 38 1.10 8.91 -13.49
CA SER A 38 0.50 10.14 -14.02
C SER A 38 -0.96 9.90 -14.40
N VAL A 39 -1.25 8.88 -15.21
CA VAL A 39 -2.61 8.50 -15.64
C VAL A 39 -3.54 8.20 -14.45
N LEU A 40 -3.04 7.59 -13.38
CA LEU A 40 -3.81 7.37 -12.14
C LEU A 40 -4.05 8.65 -11.33
N ARG A 41 -3.14 9.64 -11.34
CA ARG A 41 -3.33 10.93 -10.66
C ARG A 41 -4.10 11.97 -11.47
N PHE A 42 -4.55 11.65 -12.69
CA PHE A 42 -5.12 12.63 -13.64
C PHE A 42 -6.61 13.00 -13.42
N CYS A 43 -7.12 12.92 -12.18
CA CYS A 43 -8.52 13.22 -11.86
C CYS A 43 -8.67 14.23 -10.70
N GLY A 44 -8.10 15.44 -10.80
CA GLY A 44 -8.13 16.35 -9.65
C GLY A 44 -7.63 17.80 -9.71
N SER A 45 -7.61 18.52 -10.85
CA SER A 45 -7.60 20.01 -10.88
C SER A 45 -7.72 20.64 -12.27
N ASN A 46 -8.17 21.91 -12.30
CA ASN A 46 -8.55 22.67 -13.51
C ASN A 46 -7.38 23.46 -14.13
N ALA A 47 -7.57 23.91 -15.39
CA ALA A 47 -6.71 24.81 -16.19
C ALA A 47 -5.29 24.29 -16.52
N HIS A 48 -4.87 24.07 -17.78
CA HIS A 48 -5.58 24.03 -19.08
C HIS A 48 -5.24 22.85 -20.04
N PRO A 49 -4.07 22.17 -20.02
CA PRO A 49 -3.71 21.14 -21.02
C PRO A 49 -4.36 19.75 -20.78
N TYR A 50 -5.25 19.63 -19.80
CA TYR A 50 -5.78 18.37 -19.29
C TYR A 50 -6.73 17.64 -20.26
N LEU A 51 -7.40 18.33 -21.19
CA LEU A 51 -8.39 17.69 -22.08
C LEU A 51 -7.73 16.71 -23.06
N LEU A 52 -6.61 17.09 -23.68
CA LEU A 52 -5.90 16.23 -24.62
C LEU A 52 -5.29 15.00 -23.92
N LEU A 53 -4.76 15.20 -22.70
CA LEU A 53 -4.23 14.11 -21.88
C LEU A 53 -5.34 13.17 -21.39
N SER A 54 -6.50 13.70 -20.99
CA SER A 54 -7.67 12.91 -20.61
C SER A 54 -8.24 12.11 -21.79
N LEU A 55 -8.33 12.73 -22.98
CA LEU A 55 -8.76 12.06 -24.21
C LEU A 55 -7.78 10.94 -24.59
N LEU A 56 -6.47 11.22 -24.55
CA LEU A 56 -5.42 10.23 -24.81
C LEU A 56 -5.45 9.07 -23.80
N ALA A 57 -5.62 9.37 -22.51
CA ALA A 57 -5.78 8.35 -21.47
C ALA A 57 -7.03 7.48 -21.69
N THR A 58 -8.14 8.08 -22.15
CA THR A 58 -9.37 7.37 -22.51
C THR A 58 -9.14 6.43 -23.71
N ILE A 59 -8.50 6.93 -24.77
CA ILE A 59 -8.17 6.16 -25.99
C ILE A 59 -7.21 5.01 -25.68
N LEU A 60 -6.24 5.21 -24.78
CA LEU A 60 -5.26 4.19 -24.38
C LEU A 60 -5.74 3.27 -23.25
N SER A 61 -6.91 3.54 -22.66
CA SER A 61 -7.48 2.70 -21.59
C SER A 61 -7.74 1.23 -21.98
N PRO A 62 -8.15 0.87 -23.22
CA PRO A 62 -8.29 -0.53 -23.63
C PRO A 62 -6.94 -1.21 -23.80
N LEU A 63 -5.91 -0.50 -24.27
CA LEU A 63 -4.54 -1.00 -24.37
C LEU A 63 -3.96 -1.28 -22.98
N ARG A 64 -4.20 -0.38 -22.01
CA ARG A 64 -3.84 -0.54 -20.60
C ARG A 64 -4.46 -1.80 -19.99
N TRP A 65 -5.74 -2.05 -20.28
CA TRP A 65 -6.46 -3.25 -19.84
C TRP A 65 -5.95 -4.53 -20.53
N ALA A 66 -5.74 -4.50 -21.85
CA ALA A 66 -5.22 -5.63 -22.61
C ALA A 66 -3.83 -6.04 -22.11
N PHE A 67 -2.98 -5.05 -21.80
CA PHE A 67 -1.68 -5.28 -21.17
C PHE A 67 -1.80 -5.96 -19.80
N SER A 68 -2.75 -5.53 -18.94
CA SER A 68 -3.04 -6.24 -17.67
C SER A 68 -3.37 -7.70 -17.90
N LYS A 69 -4.29 -8.00 -18.83
CA LYS A 69 -4.74 -9.37 -19.11
C LYS A 69 -3.64 -10.23 -19.73
N PHE A 70 -2.75 -9.64 -20.54
CA PHE A 70 -1.55 -10.31 -21.00
C PHE A 70 -0.63 -10.70 -19.83
N VAL A 71 -0.36 -9.77 -18.90
CA VAL A 71 0.50 -10.03 -17.74
C VAL A 71 -0.12 -11.07 -16.80
N GLU A 72 -1.40 -10.94 -16.44
CA GLU A 72 -2.15 -11.92 -15.63
C GLU A 72 -2.08 -13.33 -16.23
N SER A 73 -2.31 -13.45 -17.54
CA SER A 73 -2.25 -14.72 -18.27
C SER A 73 -0.83 -15.30 -18.30
N HIS A 74 0.18 -14.46 -18.57
CA HIS A 74 1.58 -14.87 -18.58
C HIS A 74 2.05 -15.39 -17.21
N VAL A 75 1.74 -14.66 -16.13
CA VAL A 75 2.11 -15.04 -14.76
C VAL A 75 1.42 -16.35 -14.36
N ASN A 76 0.10 -16.46 -14.57
CA ASN A 76 -0.65 -17.68 -14.26
C ASN A 76 -0.09 -18.90 -15.03
N LYS A 77 0.21 -18.74 -16.33
CA LYS A 77 0.80 -19.81 -17.15
C LYS A 77 2.23 -20.18 -16.75
N LYS A 78 3.08 -19.19 -16.43
CA LYS A 78 4.50 -19.39 -16.08
C LYS A 78 4.66 -20.06 -14.72
N LEU A 79 3.85 -19.68 -13.73
CA LEU A 79 3.93 -20.19 -12.36
C LEU A 79 2.96 -21.36 -12.10
N GLY A 80 2.02 -21.60 -13.02
CA GLY A 80 1.01 -22.65 -12.90
C GLY A 80 0.00 -22.39 -11.79
N LEU A 81 -0.33 -21.13 -11.47
CA LEU A 81 -1.12 -20.76 -10.28
C LEU A 81 -2.48 -21.49 -10.22
N ALA A 82 -3.11 -21.69 -11.37
CA ALA A 82 -4.36 -22.46 -11.51
C ALA A 82 -4.24 -23.93 -11.02
N LYS A 83 -3.07 -24.56 -11.12
CA LYS A 83 -2.83 -25.93 -10.59
C LYS A 83 -2.91 -25.97 -9.07
N TYR A 84 -2.62 -24.86 -8.40
CA TYR A 84 -2.50 -24.76 -6.94
C TYR A 84 -3.64 -23.98 -6.28
N GLY A 85 -4.68 -23.59 -7.03
CA GLY A 85 -5.76 -22.72 -6.54
C GLY A 85 -5.35 -21.26 -6.28
N MET A 86 -4.13 -20.87 -6.64
CA MET A 86 -3.53 -19.58 -6.25
C MET A 86 -3.72 -18.46 -7.30
N VAL A 87 -4.81 -18.50 -8.07
CA VAL A 87 -5.12 -17.45 -9.06
C VAL A 87 -5.73 -16.24 -8.32
N PRO A 88 -5.14 -15.03 -8.41
CA PRO A 88 -5.69 -13.86 -7.75
C PRO A 88 -7.12 -13.54 -8.22
N LYS A 89 -8.02 -13.26 -7.26
CA LYS A 89 -9.41 -12.88 -7.53
C LYS A 89 -9.54 -11.42 -8.01
N HIS A 90 -8.49 -10.61 -7.80
CA HIS A 90 -8.41 -9.21 -8.24
C HIS A 90 -7.56 -9.07 -9.52
N SER A 91 -7.67 -7.92 -10.21
CA SER A 91 -6.87 -7.65 -11.41
C SER A 91 -5.44 -7.19 -11.08
N PHE A 92 -4.49 -7.43 -11.98
CA PHE A 92 -3.10 -6.97 -11.83
C PHE A 92 -2.99 -5.44 -11.73
N LEU A 93 -3.92 -4.69 -12.36
CA LEU A 93 -3.99 -3.24 -12.20
C LEU A 93 -4.33 -2.82 -10.77
N GLN A 94 -5.24 -3.55 -10.13
CA GLN A 94 -5.63 -3.34 -8.74
C GLN A 94 -4.49 -3.71 -7.79
N GLU A 95 -3.77 -4.80 -8.08
CA GLU A 95 -2.57 -5.24 -7.35
C GLU A 95 -1.46 -4.17 -7.38
N ILE A 96 -1.15 -3.61 -8.56
CA ILE A 96 -0.22 -2.48 -8.70
C ILE A 96 -0.71 -1.25 -7.93
N SER A 97 -1.96 -0.81 -8.15
CA SER A 97 -2.45 0.45 -7.59
C SER A 97 -2.57 0.43 -6.06
N SER A 98 -2.71 -0.76 -5.47
CA SER A 98 -2.77 -0.98 -4.01
C SER A 98 -1.42 -1.37 -3.39
N CYS A 99 -0.36 -1.47 -4.19
CA CYS A 99 0.94 -2.01 -3.79
C CYS A 99 0.91 -3.42 -3.16
N MET A 100 -0.14 -4.22 -3.43
CA MET A 100 -0.30 -5.60 -2.93
C MET A 100 0.61 -6.64 -3.62
N ILE A 101 1.60 -6.21 -4.43
CA ILE A 101 2.45 -7.10 -5.22
C ILE A 101 3.29 -7.99 -4.29
N ALA A 102 2.97 -9.27 -4.25
CA ALA A 102 3.74 -10.25 -3.51
C ALA A 102 5.08 -10.54 -4.20
N THR A 103 6.18 -10.53 -3.44
CA THR A 103 7.47 -11.05 -3.89
C THR A 103 7.80 -12.32 -3.14
N VAL A 104 8.31 -13.33 -3.85
CA VAL A 104 8.73 -14.61 -3.29
C VAL A 104 10.24 -14.80 -3.47
N PRO A 105 10.92 -15.56 -2.60
CA PRO A 105 12.35 -15.89 -2.78
C PRO A 105 12.63 -16.67 -4.07
N GLU A 106 13.88 -16.70 -4.49
CA GLU A 106 14.33 -17.61 -5.57
C GLU A 106 13.90 -19.05 -5.27
N LYS A 107 13.56 -19.78 -6.33
CA LYS A 107 13.20 -21.21 -6.27
C LYS A 107 11.98 -21.54 -5.40
N PHE A 108 11.18 -20.54 -5.00
CA PHE A 108 9.94 -20.78 -4.26
C PHE A 108 9.01 -21.72 -5.04
N PHE A 109 8.73 -21.41 -6.31
CA PHE A 109 7.87 -22.25 -7.15
C PHE A 109 8.52 -23.57 -7.56
N ASP A 110 9.85 -23.64 -7.61
CA ASP A 110 10.57 -24.90 -7.84
C ASP A 110 10.32 -25.86 -6.67
N ARG A 111 10.45 -25.37 -5.43
CA ARG A 111 10.13 -26.14 -4.21
C ARG A 111 8.65 -26.52 -4.09
N VAL A 112 7.75 -25.73 -4.67
CA VAL A 112 6.31 -26.10 -4.80
C VAL A 112 6.14 -27.24 -5.80
N GLN A 113 6.87 -27.24 -6.92
CA GLN A 113 6.85 -28.32 -7.91
C GLN A 113 7.48 -29.62 -7.37
N GLU A 114 8.55 -29.50 -6.58
CA GLU A 114 9.22 -30.61 -5.86
C GLU A 114 8.36 -31.19 -4.72
N GLY A 115 7.28 -30.52 -4.31
CA GLY A 115 6.44 -30.92 -3.17
C GLY A 115 7.01 -30.56 -1.79
N SER A 116 8.16 -29.87 -1.74
CA SER A 116 8.75 -29.35 -0.49
C SER A 116 7.96 -28.18 0.11
N ILE A 117 7.13 -27.50 -0.69
CA ILE A 117 6.17 -26.49 -0.23
C ILE A 117 4.78 -26.89 -0.75
N ILE A 118 3.86 -27.18 0.17
CA ILE A 118 2.47 -27.50 -0.16
C ILE A 118 1.64 -26.23 -0.01
N LEU A 119 1.13 -25.70 -1.13
CA LEU A 119 0.22 -24.56 -1.15
C LEU A 119 -1.21 -25.04 -0.87
N LYS A 120 -1.92 -24.35 0.02
CA LYS A 120 -3.34 -24.56 0.31
C LYS A 120 -4.09 -23.24 0.29
N GLU A 121 -5.17 -23.15 -0.49
CA GLU A 121 -6.14 -22.05 -0.38
C GLU A 121 -7.07 -22.36 0.82
N SER A 122 -7.36 -21.35 1.65
CA SER A 122 -8.39 -21.42 2.69
C SER A 122 -9.53 -20.47 2.28
N PRO A 123 -10.65 -20.98 1.73
CA PRO A 123 -11.70 -20.13 1.15
C PRO A 123 -12.39 -19.24 2.18
N SER A 124 -12.61 -19.78 3.38
CA SER A 124 -12.79 -19.06 4.63
C SER A 124 -11.43 -18.96 5.32
N SER A 125 -11.14 -17.83 5.94
CA SER A 125 -9.88 -17.59 6.68
C SER A 125 -9.84 -18.27 8.05
N THR A 126 -10.59 -19.36 8.23
CA THR A 126 -10.72 -20.11 9.48
C THR A 126 -9.88 -21.38 9.43
N PHE A 127 -9.04 -21.53 10.44
CA PHE A 127 -8.42 -22.80 10.80
C PHE A 127 -8.44 -22.93 12.32
N SER A 128 -8.43 -24.17 12.83
CA SER A 128 -8.37 -24.43 14.26
C SER A 128 -7.11 -25.23 14.61
N PHE A 129 -6.62 -25.03 15.83
CA PHE A 129 -5.53 -25.82 16.38
C PHE A 129 -6.10 -27.07 17.05
N CYS A 130 -5.47 -28.21 16.82
CA CYS A 130 -5.75 -29.49 17.46
C CYS A 130 -4.45 -30.07 18.03
N GLN A 131 -4.53 -31.19 18.75
CA GLN A 131 -3.35 -31.81 19.36
C GLN A 131 -2.36 -32.34 18.31
N GLU A 132 -2.85 -32.68 17.13
CA GLU A 132 -2.11 -33.23 16.00
C GLU A 132 -1.49 -32.16 15.09
N GLY A 133 -2.00 -30.92 15.12
CA GLY A 133 -1.57 -29.83 14.23
C GLY A 133 -2.69 -28.82 13.92
N ILE A 134 -2.88 -28.50 12.62
CA ILE A 134 -3.87 -27.53 12.15
C ILE A 134 -5.00 -28.23 11.40
N LEU A 135 -6.25 -27.98 11.76
CA LEU A 135 -7.41 -28.33 10.94
C LEU A 135 -7.81 -27.11 10.09
N VAL A 136 -7.69 -27.23 8.77
CA VAL A 136 -8.11 -26.21 7.80
C VAL A 136 -9.58 -26.44 7.44
N GLU A 137 -10.39 -25.39 7.41
CA GLU A 137 -11.81 -25.51 7.08
C GLU A 137 -12.00 -26.02 5.63
N GLY A 138 -12.76 -27.11 5.50
CA GLY A 138 -12.94 -27.85 4.23
C GLY A 138 -12.08 -29.12 4.10
N GLU A 139 -11.11 -29.35 4.99
CA GLU A 139 -10.35 -30.62 5.02
C GLU A 139 -10.93 -31.61 6.04
N SER A 140 -10.93 -32.90 5.68
CA SER A 140 -11.48 -33.98 6.53
C SER A 140 -10.52 -34.49 7.60
N SER A 141 -9.26 -34.07 7.58
CA SER A 141 -8.21 -34.54 8.50
C SER A 141 -7.23 -33.41 8.84
N PRO A 142 -6.72 -33.33 10.09
CA PRO A 142 -5.73 -32.33 10.44
C PRO A 142 -4.41 -32.45 9.68
N VAL A 143 -3.83 -31.31 9.33
CA VAL A 143 -2.47 -31.18 8.82
C VAL A 143 -1.50 -31.31 9.99
N LYS A 144 -0.81 -32.46 10.07
CA LYS A 144 0.19 -32.70 11.11
C LYS A 144 1.30 -31.64 11.05
N THR A 145 1.47 -30.89 12.14
CA THR A 145 2.31 -29.68 12.15
C THR A 145 3.02 -29.50 13.49
N ASP A 146 4.36 -29.42 13.48
CA ASP A 146 5.17 -29.23 14.70
C ASP A 146 5.39 -27.74 15.06
N LEU A 147 5.30 -26.83 14.07
CA LEU A 147 5.51 -25.39 14.26
C LEU A 147 4.59 -24.58 13.32
N VAL A 148 3.96 -23.53 13.85
CA VAL A 148 3.09 -22.63 13.09
C VAL A 148 3.66 -21.20 13.10
N ILE A 149 3.87 -20.63 11.92
CA ILE A 149 4.41 -19.27 11.76
C ILE A 149 3.32 -18.37 11.15
N MET A 150 2.77 -17.45 11.94
CA MET A 150 1.70 -16.55 11.49
C MET A 150 2.28 -15.32 10.77
N ALA A 151 2.48 -15.42 9.46
CA ALA A 151 2.97 -14.34 8.61
C ALA A 151 1.88 -13.32 8.18
N THR A 152 0.95 -12.96 9.08
CA THR A 152 -0.28 -12.21 8.78
C THR A 152 -0.12 -10.68 8.77
N GLY A 153 1.08 -10.17 8.46
CA GLY A 153 1.37 -8.73 8.42
C GLY A 153 1.38 -8.02 9.79
N PHE A 154 1.24 -6.69 9.78
CA PHE A 154 1.30 -5.84 10.98
C PHE A 154 0.21 -4.77 11.00
N LYS A 155 -0.26 -4.40 12.18
CA LYS A 155 -1.20 -3.28 12.38
C LYS A 155 -0.44 -1.95 12.50
N GLY A 156 -0.06 -1.35 11.36
CA GLY A 156 0.72 -0.11 11.29
C GLY A 156 0.08 1.06 12.05
N GLU A 157 -1.20 1.30 11.83
CA GLU A 157 -1.99 2.33 12.53
C GLU A 157 -1.95 2.17 14.05
N LYS A 158 -2.14 0.94 14.55
CA LYS A 158 -2.03 0.66 15.98
C LYS A 158 -0.63 0.99 16.51
N LYS A 159 0.43 0.56 15.80
CA LYS A 159 1.81 0.90 16.20
C LYS A 159 2.01 2.41 16.28
N LEU A 160 1.45 3.19 15.35
CA LEU A 160 1.53 4.65 15.37
C LEU A 160 0.70 5.27 16.50
N LYS A 161 -0.50 4.74 16.78
CA LYS A 161 -1.32 5.13 17.93
C LYS A 161 -0.55 4.94 19.24
N ASP A 162 0.03 3.75 19.42
CA ASP A 162 0.74 3.33 20.63
C ASP A 162 2.05 4.14 20.90
N VAL A 163 2.55 4.95 19.95
CA VAL A 163 3.67 5.90 20.18
C VAL A 163 3.27 7.02 21.17
N PHE A 164 1.99 7.42 21.20
CA PHE A 164 1.53 8.54 22.00
C PHE A 164 1.00 8.07 23.36
N VAL A 165 1.46 8.71 24.44
CA VAL A 165 0.92 8.46 25.80
C VAL A 165 -0.44 9.12 26.01
N SER A 166 -0.73 10.24 25.32
CA SER A 166 -1.98 10.99 25.48
C SER A 166 -3.12 10.37 24.65
N PRO A 167 -4.24 9.93 25.26
CA PRO A 167 -5.40 9.41 24.54
C PRO A 167 -5.93 10.38 23.48
N THR A 168 -5.87 11.69 23.74
CA THR A 168 -6.30 12.70 22.76
C THR A 168 -5.44 12.71 21.49
N LEU A 169 -4.12 12.50 21.61
CA LEU A 169 -3.23 12.39 20.45
C LEU A 169 -3.39 11.03 19.76
N GLN A 170 -3.58 9.97 20.54
CA GLN A 170 -3.86 8.62 20.03
C GLN A 170 -5.12 8.60 19.13
N ASP A 171 -6.21 9.24 19.54
CA ASP A 171 -7.44 9.30 18.75
C ASP A 171 -7.34 10.30 17.58
N GLN A 172 -6.54 11.36 17.73
CA GLN A 172 -6.32 12.31 16.64
C GLN A 172 -5.43 11.79 15.52
N ILE A 173 -4.36 11.04 15.80
CA ILE A 173 -3.39 10.64 14.78
C ILE A 173 -3.95 9.59 13.81
N VAL A 174 -4.76 8.64 14.30
CA VAL A 174 -5.36 7.59 13.46
C VAL A 174 -6.71 8.02 12.86
N GLY A 175 -7.54 8.77 13.59
CA GLY A 175 -8.91 9.06 13.17
C GLY A 175 -9.86 7.89 13.43
N SER A 176 -10.88 7.73 12.58
CA SER A 176 -11.83 6.61 12.67
C SER A 176 -11.22 5.31 12.14
N PRO A 177 -11.63 4.12 12.63
CA PRO A 177 -11.17 2.84 12.09
C PRO A 177 -11.47 2.63 10.59
N GLU A 178 -12.40 3.38 9.98
CA GLU A 178 -12.67 3.31 8.54
C GLU A 178 -11.84 4.28 7.69
N THR A 179 -10.99 5.12 8.29
CA THR A 179 -10.32 6.22 7.60
C THR A 179 -8.82 6.01 7.44
N ILE A 180 -8.32 6.09 6.19
CA ILE A 180 -6.87 6.12 5.91
C ILE A 180 -6.23 7.31 6.65
N LEU A 181 -5.01 7.12 7.14
CA LEU A 181 -4.30 8.04 8.02
C LEU A 181 -4.25 9.49 7.46
N PRO A 182 -4.76 10.51 8.19
CA PRO A 182 -4.92 11.89 7.70
C PRO A 182 -3.61 12.70 7.71
N LEU A 183 -2.58 12.21 7.01
CA LEU A 183 -1.29 12.88 6.84
C LEU A 183 -1.22 13.69 5.54
N TYR A 184 -1.24 15.01 5.64
CA TYR A 184 -0.99 15.90 4.51
C TYR A 184 0.37 15.59 3.87
N ARG A 185 0.35 15.34 2.55
CA ARG A 185 1.51 14.87 1.75
C ARG A 185 2.17 13.61 2.34
N GLU A 186 1.39 12.78 3.02
CA GLU A 186 1.85 11.57 3.71
C GLU A 186 2.94 11.84 4.77
N CYS A 187 2.98 13.09 5.30
CA CYS A 187 4.01 13.56 6.24
C CYS A 187 3.43 14.22 7.49
N ILE A 188 2.54 15.21 7.32
CA ILE A 188 2.17 16.15 8.40
C ILE A 188 0.72 15.92 8.83
N HIS A 189 0.50 15.75 10.13
CA HIS A 189 -0.86 15.71 10.65
C HIS A 189 -1.38 17.13 10.91
N GLY A 190 -2.41 17.56 10.16
CA GLY A 190 -2.85 18.96 10.16
C GLY A 190 -3.29 19.54 11.52
N ARG A 191 -3.65 18.70 12.49
CA ARG A 191 -4.11 19.11 13.83
C ARG A 191 -3.14 18.82 14.97
N ILE A 192 -2.02 18.12 14.73
CA ILE A 192 -1.02 17.84 15.77
C ILE A 192 0.21 18.68 15.44
N PRO A 193 0.43 19.82 16.13
CA PRO A 193 1.56 20.69 15.84
C PRO A 193 2.88 20.01 16.20
N GLN A 194 3.95 20.37 15.49
CA GLN A 194 5.32 19.87 15.74
C GLN A 194 5.48 18.34 15.57
N LEU A 195 4.58 17.69 14.83
CA LEU A 195 4.67 16.28 14.47
C LEU A 195 4.82 16.10 12.95
N ALA A 196 5.79 15.28 12.56
CA ALA A 196 5.91 14.72 11.22
C ALA A 196 6.10 13.20 11.33
N VAL A 197 5.47 12.46 10.42
CA VAL A 197 5.57 11.01 10.31
C VAL A 197 6.19 10.69 8.94
N ILE A 198 7.29 9.95 8.91
CA ILE A 198 7.97 9.55 7.66
C ILE A 198 8.06 8.03 7.61
N GLY A 199 7.82 7.44 6.44
CA GLY A 199 7.89 6.00 6.21
C GLY A 199 6.67 5.20 6.68
N PHE A 200 5.55 5.86 7.00
CA PHE A 200 4.27 5.17 7.26
C PHE A 200 3.55 4.77 5.96
N SER A 201 3.63 5.60 4.92
CA SER A 201 3.07 5.29 3.61
C SER A 201 3.86 4.17 2.93
N GLU A 202 3.17 3.13 2.48
CA GLU A 202 3.76 1.96 1.83
C GLU A 202 3.74 2.09 0.30
N SER A 203 4.88 1.82 -0.31
CA SER A 203 5.11 1.85 -1.75
C SER A 203 6.29 0.98 -2.15
N ILE A 204 6.31 0.53 -3.40
CA ILE A 204 7.42 -0.19 -4.04
C ILE A 204 8.74 0.60 -3.94
N SER A 205 8.68 1.93 -3.80
CA SER A 205 9.83 2.84 -3.70
C SER A 205 9.93 3.56 -2.34
N ASN A 206 9.62 2.88 -1.23
CA ASN A 206 9.65 3.41 0.14
C ASN A 206 10.90 4.24 0.50
N LEU A 207 12.09 3.82 0.09
CA LEU A 207 13.33 4.54 0.41
C LEU A 207 13.39 5.91 -0.28
N PHE A 208 13.21 5.95 -1.61
CA PHE A 208 13.26 7.18 -2.40
C PHE A 208 12.14 8.16 -2.03
N THR A 209 10.92 7.65 -1.79
CA THR A 209 9.82 8.49 -1.37
C THR A 209 10.07 9.05 0.03
N SER A 210 10.68 8.29 0.95
CA SER A 210 11.08 8.79 2.27
C SER A 210 12.21 9.82 2.18
N GLU A 211 13.20 9.65 1.30
CA GLU A 211 14.24 10.66 1.04
C GLU A 211 13.62 11.99 0.59
N MET A 212 12.71 11.95 -0.39
CA MET A 212 12.02 13.14 -0.89
C MET A 212 11.15 13.81 0.18
N ARG A 213 10.47 13.03 1.04
CA ARG A 213 9.73 13.54 2.20
C ARG A 213 10.66 14.19 3.23
N CYS A 214 11.81 13.59 3.54
CA CYS A 214 12.83 14.19 4.41
C CYS A 214 13.35 15.53 3.86
N ARG A 215 13.64 15.61 2.56
CA ARG A 215 14.09 16.86 1.91
C ARG A 215 13.01 17.94 1.98
N TRP A 216 11.76 17.60 1.64
CA TRP A 216 10.63 18.53 1.75
C TRP A 216 10.38 19.01 3.19
N LEU A 217 10.53 18.13 4.18
CA LEU A 217 10.42 18.49 5.60
C LEU A 217 11.59 19.37 6.08
N SER A 218 12.81 19.13 5.59
CA SER A 218 13.97 19.97 5.90
C SER A 218 13.78 21.40 5.41
N GLU A 219 13.23 21.57 4.21
CA GLU A 219 12.86 22.89 3.65
C GLU A 219 11.76 23.58 4.49
N LEU A 220 10.76 22.83 4.96
CA LEU A 220 9.75 23.35 5.89
C LEU A 220 10.39 23.84 7.20
N PHE A 221 11.32 23.09 7.78
CA PHE A 221 12.01 23.47 9.02
C PHE A 221 13.00 24.62 8.82
N ALA A 222 13.59 24.76 7.63
CA ALA A 222 14.35 25.95 7.24
C ALA A 222 13.46 27.19 7.00
N GLY A 223 12.14 27.02 6.96
CA GLY A 223 11.17 28.10 6.75
C GLY A 223 11.12 28.63 5.32
N THR A 224 11.66 27.89 4.33
CA THR A 224 11.68 28.33 2.92
C THR A 224 10.28 28.34 2.30
N PHE A 225 9.35 27.59 2.88
CA PHE A 225 7.91 27.72 2.66
C PHE A 225 7.13 27.54 3.97
N LYS A 226 5.84 27.88 3.94
CA LYS A 226 4.90 27.64 5.06
C LYS A 226 3.87 26.59 4.65
N LEU A 227 3.41 25.80 5.62
CA LEU A 227 2.24 24.93 5.41
C LEU A 227 1.00 25.78 5.10
N PRO A 228 0.08 25.28 4.25
CA PRO A 228 -1.22 25.90 4.07
C PRO A 228 -2.07 25.74 5.35
N SER A 229 -3.24 26.38 5.41
CA SER A 229 -4.12 26.29 6.57
C SER A 229 -4.62 24.85 6.81
N ILE A 230 -5.02 24.54 8.04
CA ILE A 230 -5.56 23.22 8.41
C ILE A 230 -6.73 22.83 7.50
N LYS A 231 -7.64 23.79 7.22
CA LYS A 231 -8.79 23.62 6.31
C LYS A 231 -8.37 23.28 4.87
N GLU A 232 -7.24 23.80 4.39
CA GLU A 232 -6.71 23.50 3.07
C GLU A 232 -6.02 22.13 3.04
N MET A 233 -5.21 21.79 4.05
CA MET A 233 -4.58 20.46 4.18
C MET A 233 -5.64 19.36 4.22
N GLU A 234 -6.70 19.54 5.00
CA GLU A 234 -7.82 18.59 5.09
C GLU A 234 -8.63 18.52 3.79
N LYS A 235 -8.83 19.65 3.10
CA LYS A 235 -9.52 19.68 1.81
C LYS A 235 -8.73 18.96 0.72
N ASP A 236 -7.41 19.10 0.71
CA ASP A 236 -6.54 18.36 -0.22
C ASP A 236 -6.57 16.86 0.07
N LEU A 237 -6.46 16.46 1.34
CA LEU A 237 -6.65 15.07 1.76
C LEU A 237 -8.00 14.50 1.29
N CYS A 238 -9.11 15.24 1.42
CA CYS A 238 -10.40 14.78 0.92
C CYS A 238 -10.40 14.50 -0.59
N LYS A 239 -9.69 15.31 -1.39
CA LYS A 239 -9.57 15.08 -2.85
C LYS A 239 -8.75 13.83 -3.14
N ASP A 240 -7.58 13.71 -2.52
CA ASP A 240 -6.64 12.59 -2.71
C ASP A 240 -7.31 11.24 -2.37
N MET A 241 -8.21 11.26 -1.38
CA MET A 241 -8.95 10.10 -0.89
C MET A 241 -10.27 9.84 -1.64
N GLY A 242 -10.60 10.65 -2.65
CA GLY A 242 -11.85 10.54 -3.42
C GLY A 242 -13.13 10.85 -2.64
N TRP A 243 -13.02 11.49 -1.46
CA TRP A 243 -14.15 11.79 -0.59
C TRP A 243 -14.80 13.13 -0.92
N ASN A 244 -16.08 13.24 -0.60
CA ASN A 244 -16.76 14.53 -0.67
C ASN A 244 -16.16 15.48 0.37
N HIS A 245 -15.48 16.53 -0.11
CA HIS A 245 -14.83 17.53 0.73
C HIS A 245 -15.82 18.37 1.56
N LYS A 246 -17.12 18.33 1.24
CA LYS A 246 -18.16 19.04 2.00
C LYS A 246 -18.47 18.32 3.29
N ARG A 247 -18.36 19.03 4.41
CA ARG A 247 -18.52 18.45 5.76
C ARG A 247 -19.82 18.88 6.46
N LYS A 248 -20.47 19.96 6.01
CA LYS A 248 -21.72 20.46 6.58
C LYS A 248 -22.92 20.24 5.65
N LYS A 249 -24.09 20.09 6.26
CA LYS A 249 -25.37 20.01 5.54
C LYS A 249 -25.82 21.40 5.11
N GLY A 250 -25.50 21.76 3.86
CA GLY A 250 -25.99 22.96 3.20
C GLY A 250 -24.90 23.97 2.83
N VAL A 251 -25.08 24.65 1.70
CA VAL A 251 -24.07 25.55 1.10
C VAL A 251 -23.74 26.74 2.01
N PHE A 252 -24.71 27.26 2.76
CA PHE A 252 -24.52 28.39 3.66
C PHE A 252 -23.60 28.03 4.84
N ALA A 253 -23.89 26.92 5.53
CA ALA A 253 -23.06 26.43 6.63
C ALA A 253 -21.63 26.11 6.17
N GLU A 254 -21.48 25.53 4.97
CA GLU A 254 -20.18 25.21 4.35
C GLU A 254 -19.33 26.45 4.02
N LEU A 255 -19.97 27.60 3.70
CA LEU A 255 -19.30 28.86 3.38
C LEU A 255 -18.97 29.71 4.62
N PHE A 256 -19.93 29.85 5.54
CA PHE A 256 -19.91 30.92 6.55
C PHE A 256 -19.60 30.44 7.98
N GLU A 257 -19.74 29.15 8.27
CA GLU A 257 -19.43 28.63 9.60
C GLU A 257 -18.01 28.04 9.66
N PRO A 258 -17.25 28.26 10.75
CA PRO A 258 -16.01 27.52 10.99
C PRO A 258 -16.31 26.02 11.17
N TYR A 259 -15.43 25.14 10.71
CA TYR A 259 -15.59 23.71 11.00
C TYR A 259 -15.17 23.41 12.44
N GLY A 260 -16.02 22.73 13.19
CA GLY A 260 -15.74 22.20 14.52
C GLY A 260 -15.17 20.78 14.48
N ARG A 261 -14.81 20.22 15.64
CA ARG A 261 -14.38 18.81 15.74
C ARG A 261 -15.45 17.83 15.23
N MET A 262 -16.73 18.16 15.43
CA MET A 262 -17.86 17.30 15.07
C MET A 262 -18.07 17.14 13.56
N ASP A 263 -17.65 18.10 12.74
CA ASP A 263 -17.83 18.04 11.26
C ASP A 263 -16.92 16.98 10.59
N TYR A 264 -16.00 16.39 11.35
CA TYR A 264 -15.04 15.38 10.89
C TYR A 264 -15.28 14.00 11.51
N VAL A 265 -16.26 13.88 12.40
CA VAL A 265 -16.73 12.58 12.88
C VAL A 265 -17.60 11.99 11.78
N THR A 266 -17.18 10.87 11.20
CA THR A 266 -17.97 10.13 10.23
C THR A 266 -19.27 9.63 10.88
N SER A 267 -20.40 9.97 10.26
CA SER A 267 -21.76 9.53 10.62
C SER A 267 -22.14 8.24 9.91
#